data_AF-A0A2G8HSZ4-F1
#
_entry.id   AF-A0A2G8HSZ4-F1
#
_cell.length_a   1.000
_cell.length_b   1.000
_cell.length_c   1.000
_cell.angle_alpha   90.00
_cell.angle_beta   90.00
_cell.angle_gamma   90.00
#
_symmetry.space_group_name_H-M   'P 1'
#
loop_
_entity.id
_entity.type
_entity.pdbx_description
1 polymer ?
#
loop_
_entity_poly.entity_id
_entity_poly.type
_entity_poly.pdbx_seq_one_letter_code
_entity_poly.pdbx_strand_id
1 'polypeptide(L)'
;MTNDNLKNAIDEIMNKNKVNAPKRSFDDKKILQYEADLLSANVKIDHVVSIAELIPGEESTPFGSGDFTRADYALSWQNWQEKGHRFVLTNIKHSNSKLLIECPEKFKKDTIIILPDFIENLASRASEILKG
;
A
#
# COMPACT_ATOMS: atom_id res chain seq x y z
N MET A 1 -45.13 13.84 0.73
CA MET A 1 -43.93 13.87 1.60
C MET A 1 -42.73 13.98 0.68
N THR A 2 -42.08 15.13 0.73
CA THR A 2 -41.32 15.76 -0.36
C THR A 2 -39.83 15.43 -0.32
N ASN A 3 -39.19 15.50 -1.50
CA ASN A 3 -37.76 15.29 -1.76
C ASN A 3 -36.78 15.98 -0.79
N ASP A 4 -37.24 17.00 -0.06
CA ASP A 4 -36.44 17.76 0.90
C ASP A 4 -36.03 16.93 2.13
N ASN A 5 -36.87 15.98 2.56
CA ASN A 5 -36.53 15.09 3.68
C ASN A 5 -35.41 14.09 3.33
N LEU A 6 -35.35 13.65 2.07
CA LEU A 6 -34.30 12.76 1.57
C LEU A 6 -32.96 13.51 1.43
N LYS A 7 -32.98 14.74 0.91
CA LYS A 7 -31.78 15.57 0.81
C LYS A 7 -31.22 15.90 2.20
N ASN A 8 -32.06 16.30 3.14
CA ASN A 8 -31.64 16.58 4.51
C ASN A 8 -31.06 15.34 5.20
N ALA A 9 -31.65 14.15 4.98
CA ALA A 9 -31.11 12.90 5.51
C ALA A 9 -29.75 12.54 4.88
N ILE A 10 -29.57 12.76 3.58
CA ILE A 10 -28.30 12.53 2.88
C ILE A 10 -27.23 13.52 3.36
N ASP A 11 -27.58 14.79 3.53
CA ASP A 11 -26.65 15.82 4.03
C ASP A 11 -26.28 15.59 5.50
N GLU A 12 -27.20 15.10 6.33
CA GLU A 12 -26.89 14.66 7.69
C GLU A 12 -25.97 13.44 7.72
N ILE A 13 -26.17 12.46 6.83
CA ILE A 13 -25.28 11.29 6.70
C ILE A 13 -23.90 11.73 6.21
N MET A 14 -23.84 12.63 5.22
CA MET A 14 -22.59 13.20 4.69
C MET A 14 -21.86 14.03 5.73
N ASN A 15 -22.57 14.84 6.53
CA ASN A 15 -21.97 15.66 7.58
C ASN A 15 -21.57 14.83 8.81
N LYS A 16 -22.34 13.82 9.21
CA LYS A 16 -21.95 12.89 10.30
C LYS A 16 -20.71 12.08 9.93
N ASN A 17 -20.56 11.69 8.66
CA ASN A 17 -19.36 10.99 8.18
C ASN A 17 -18.14 11.91 7.96
N LYS A 18 -18.35 13.23 7.79
CA LYS A 18 -17.26 14.21 7.59
C LYS A 18 -16.43 14.52 8.84
N VAL A 19 -16.92 14.22 10.05
CA VAL A 19 -16.31 14.72 11.30
C VAL A 19 -15.18 13.82 11.84
N ASN A 20 -14.98 12.61 11.30
CA ASN A 20 -13.97 11.68 11.84
C ASN A 20 -13.18 10.89 10.80
N ALA A 21 -13.09 11.36 9.55
CA ALA A 21 -12.05 10.85 8.68
C ALA A 21 -10.72 11.49 9.15
N PRO A 22 -9.81 10.75 9.82
CA PRO A 22 -8.52 11.32 10.18
C PRO A 22 -7.90 11.90 8.90
N LYS A 23 -7.40 13.14 8.97
CA LYS A 23 -6.63 13.73 7.88
C LYS A 23 -5.57 12.70 7.49
N ARG A 24 -5.69 12.12 6.29
CA ARG A 24 -4.72 11.15 5.77
C ARG A 24 -3.34 11.76 5.92
N SER A 25 -2.42 11.00 6.53
CA SER A 25 -1.06 11.46 6.78
C SER A 25 -0.36 11.77 5.44
N PHE A 26 0.77 12.48 5.49
CA PHE A 26 1.58 12.69 4.29
C PHE A 26 1.96 11.34 3.64
N ASP A 27 2.34 10.38 4.48
CA ASP A 27 2.72 9.03 4.06
C ASP A 27 1.56 8.29 3.38
N ASP A 28 0.35 8.39 3.95
CA ASP A 28 -0.85 7.81 3.36
C ASP A 28 -1.13 8.34 1.95
N LYS A 29 -1.01 9.67 1.78
CA LYS A 29 -1.23 10.32 0.49
C LYS A 29 -0.22 9.84 -0.55
N LYS A 30 1.04 9.68 -0.15
CA LYS A 30 2.11 9.24 -1.06
C LYS A 30 1.92 7.78 -1.49
N ILE A 31 1.55 6.89 -0.56
CA ILE A 31 1.20 5.50 -0.88
C ILE A 31 0.04 5.47 -1.88
N LEU A 32 -1.05 6.17 -1.58
CA LEU A 32 -2.23 6.20 -2.45
C LEU A 32 -1.95 6.79 -3.83
N GLN A 33 -1.04 7.77 -3.92
CA GLN A 33 -0.61 8.31 -5.20
C GLN A 33 0.07 7.23 -6.05
N TYR A 34 1.04 6.50 -5.49
CA TYR A 34 1.69 5.40 -6.21
C TYR A 34 0.70 4.30 -6.62
N GLU A 35 -0.23 3.93 -5.74
CA GLU A 35 -1.29 2.96 -6.10
C GLU A 35 -2.13 3.47 -7.28
N ALA A 36 -2.55 4.74 -7.25
CA ALA A 36 -3.32 5.35 -8.32
C ALA A 36 -2.54 5.43 -9.64
N ASP A 37 -1.25 5.72 -9.59
CA ASP A 37 -0.38 5.78 -10.76
C ASP A 37 -0.24 4.39 -11.41
N LEU A 38 0.02 3.35 -10.61
CA LEU A 38 0.09 1.95 -11.08
C LEU A 38 -1.23 1.47 -11.68
N LEU A 39 -2.35 1.79 -11.03
CA LEU A 39 -3.68 1.44 -11.55
C LEU A 39 -4.02 2.18 -12.84
N SER A 40 -3.62 3.46 -12.95
CA SER A 40 -3.81 4.27 -14.16
C SER A 40 -2.96 3.76 -15.32
N ALA A 41 -1.78 3.24 -15.02
CA ALA A 41 -0.93 2.50 -15.97
C ALA A 41 -1.40 1.06 -16.23
N ASN A 42 -2.55 0.65 -15.66
CA ASN A 42 -3.16 -0.67 -15.81
C ASN A 42 -2.24 -1.83 -15.39
N VAL A 43 -1.39 -1.62 -14.39
CA VAL A 43 -0.49 -2.64 -13.85
C VAL A 43 -1.29 -3.60 -12.95
N LYS A 44 -1.70 -4.73 -13.52
CA LYS A 44 -2.53 -5.76 -12.86
C LYS A 44 -1.82 -7.12 -12.82
N ILE A 45 -0.53 -7.09 -12.54
CA ILE A 45 0.28 -8.30 -12.34
C ILE A 45 0.62 -8.40 -10.86
N ASP A 46 0.49 -9.59 -10.30
CA ASP A 46 0.93 -9.83 -8.93
C ASP A 46 2.46 -9.85 -8.88
N HIS A 47 3.03 -9.22 -7.88
CA HIS A 47 4.47 -9.14 -7.69
C HIS A 47 4.81 -9.06 -6.20
N VAL A 48 5.84 -9.81 -5.80
CA VAL A 48 6.35 -9.95 -4.44
C VAL A 48 7.85 -9.81 -4.51
N VAL A 49 8.43 -9.02 -3.60
CA VAL A 49 9.88 -8.88 -3.43
C VAL A 49 10.20 -8.79 -1.95
N SER A 50 11.28 -9.45 -1.53
CA SER A 50 11.80 -9.27 -0.17
C SER A 50 12.39 -7.88 0.00
N ILE A 51 12.20 -7.23 1.15
CA ILE A 51 12.77 -5.89 1.36
C ILE A 51 14.31 -5.93 1.35
N ALA A 52 14.91 -7.03 1.79
CA ALA A 52 16.35 -7.26 1.69
C ALA A 52 16.86 -7.31 0.24
N GLU A 53 16.04 -7.73 -0.72
CA GLU A 53 16.41 -7.77 -2.14
C GLU A 53 16.35 -6.38 -2.79
N LEU A 54 15.48 -5.49 -2.28
CA LEU A 54 15.39 -4.11 -2.76
C LEU A 54 16.56 -3.25 -2.27
N ILE A 55 17.10 -3.55 -1.07
CA ILE A 55 18.25 -2.84 -0.52
C ILE A 55 19.30 -3.85 -0.02
N PRO A 56 20.12 -4.39 -0.95
CA PRO A 56 21.17 -5.35 -0.61
C PRO A 56 22.17 -4.75 0.39
N GLY A 57 22.59 -5.52 1.40
CA GLY A 57 23.53 -5.10 2.43
C GLY A 57 22.92 -4.39 3.64
N GLU A 58 21.59 -4.16 3.65
CA GLU A 58 20.85 -3.62 4.80
C GLU A 58 19.86 -4.64 5.38
N GLU A 59 20.13 -5.93 5.21
CA GLU A 59 19.20 -7.01 5.58
C GLU A 59 18.89 -7.02 7.08
N SER A 60 19.90 -6.72 7.91
CA SER A 60 19.82 -6.67 9.38
C SER A 60 19.33 -5.32 9.92
N THR A 61 19.07 -4.33 9.06
CA THR A 61 18.55 -3.03 9.48
C THR A 61 17.11 -3.19 10.00
N PRO A 62 16.75 -2.56 11.13
CA PRO A 62 15.38 -2.59 11.63
C PRO A 62 14.38 -2.06 10.60
N PHE A 63 13.18 -2.64 10.57
CA PHE A 63 12.11 -2.22 9.66
C PHE A 63 10.80 -1.98 10.40
N GLY A 64 10.29 -0.76 10.32
CA GLY A 64 9.09 -0.30 11.00
C GLY A 64 9.26 -0.20 12.51
N SER A 65 8.64 -1.10 13.26
CA SER A 65 8.71 -1.10 14.72
C SER A 65 8.86 -2.52 15.28
N GLY A 66 9.69 -2.68 16.31
CA GLY A 66 9.96 -3.95 16.99
C GLY A 66 11.36 -4.48 16.71
N ASP A 67 11.54 -5.78 16.91
CA ASP A 67 12.83 -6.48 16.79
C ASP A 67 13.06 -7.11 15.41
N PHE A 68 12.17 -6.85 14.45
CA PHE A 68 12.24 -7.39 13.10
C PHE A 68 13.06 -6.50 12.17
N THR A 69 13.71 -7.14 11.21
CA THR A 69 14.64 -6.52 10.27
C THR A 69 14.07 -6.53 8.86
N ARG A 70 14.72 -5.84 7.92
CA ARG A 70 14.33 -5.83 6.50
C ARG A 70 14.29 -7.23 5.88
N ALA A 71 15.14 -8.16 6.32
CA ALA A 71 15.10 -9.55 5.90
C ALA A 71 13.80 -10.28 6.28
N ASP A 72 13.06 -9.78 7.26
CA ASP A 72 11.86 -10.43 7.80
C ASP A 72 10.57 -10.01 7.08
N TYR A 73 10.66 -9.10 6.11
CA TYR A 73 9.51 -8.52 5.43
C TYR A 73 9.61 -8.63 3.92
N ALA A 74 8.45 -8.80 3.29
CA ALA A 74 8.26 -8.68 1.85
C ALA A 74 7.22 -7.61 1.54
N LEU A 75 7.45 -6.88 0.45
CA LEU A 75 6.49 -5.97 -0.13
C LEU A 75 5.86 -6.61 -1.37
N SER A 76 4.58 -6.39 -1.55
CA SER A 76 3.85 -6.93 -2.69
C SER A 76 2.86 -5.95 -3.29
N TRP A 77 2.71 -6.05 -4.61
CA TRP A 77 1.62 -5.46 -5.38
C TRP A 77 0.74 -6.62 -5.82
N GLN A 78 -0.45 -6.73 -5.25
CA GLN A 78 -1.31 -7.88 -5.50
C GLN A 78 -2.78 -7.52 -5.34
N ASN A 79 -3.67 -8.29 -5.97
CA ASN A 79 -5.11 -8.14 -5.77
C ASN A 79 -5.50 -8.49 -4.32
N TRP A 80 -5.92 -7.49 -3.56
CA TRP A 80 -6.24 -7.66 -2.15
C TRP A 80 -7.74 -7.80 -1.93
N GLN A 81 -8.18 -9.00 -1.54
CA GLN A 81 -9.58 -9.29 -1.18
C GLN A 81 -10.59 -8.85 -2.25
N GLU A 82 -10.26 -9.03 -3.53
CA GLU A 82 -11.08 -8.62 -4.68
C GLU A 82 -11.34 -7.11 -4.79
N LYS A 83 -10.67 -6.28 -3.99
CA LYS A 83 -10.79 -4.82 -4.01
C LYS A 83 -9.80 -4.15 -4.97
N GLY A 84 -9.10 -4.93 -5.78
CA GLY A 84 -8.09 -4.46 -6.73
C GLY A 84 -6.66 -4.62 -6.22
N HIS A 85 -5.70 -4.30 -7.09
CA HIS A 85 -4.30 -4.38 -6.73
C HIS A 85 -3.90 -3.28 -5.77
N ARG A 86 -3.20 -3.65 -4.69
CA ARG A 86 -2.79 -2.77 -3.59
C ARG A 86 -1.40 -3.14 -3.10
N PHE A 87 -0.75 -2.19 -2.42
CA PHE A 87 0.48 -2.50 -1.68
C PHE A 87 0.16 -3.26 -0.40
N VAL A 88 0.77 -4.44 -0.26
CA VAL A 88 0.62 -5.32 0.89
C VAL A 88 2.00 -5.63 1.45
N LEU A 89 2.16 -5.37 2.75
CA LEU A 89 3.36 -5.68 3.50
C LEU A 89 3.14 -6.99 4.27
N THR A 90 4.07 -7.93 4.11
CA THR A 90 4.02 -9.24 4.75
C THR A 90 5.21 -9.43 5.66
N ASN A 91 4.98 -9.75 6.93
CA ASN A 91 6.02 -10.30 7.80
C ASN A 91 6.17 -11.79 7.46
N ILE A 92 7.32 -12.16 6.90
CA ILE A 92 7.62 -13.50 6.38
C ILE A 92 7.65 -14.51 7.53
N LYS A 93 8.30 -14.16 8.65
CA LYS A 93 8.44 -15.04 9.83
C LYS A 93 7.09 -15.46 10.42
N HIS A 94 6.11 -14.57 10.40
CA HIS A 94 4.79 -14.82 10.99
C HIS A 94 3.69 -15.06 9.95
N SER A 95 4.02 -15.05 8.65
CA SER A 95 3.05 -15.16 7.55
C SER A 95 1.86 -14.20 7.72
N ASN A 96 2.13 -12.99 8.20
CA ASN A 96 1.11 -11.98 8.51
C ASN A 96 1.19 -10.86 7.48
N SER A 97 0.11 -10.68 6.71
CA SER A 97 -0.01 -9.70 5.64
C SER A 97 -1.00 -8.60 6.01
N LYS A 98 -0.63 -7.35 5.72
CA LYS A 98 -1.51 -6.20 5.89
C LYS A 98 -1.37 -5.23 4.73
N LEU A 99 -2.46 -4.52 4.42
CA LEU A 99 -2.38 -3.38 3.52
C LEU A 99 -1.41 -2.34 4.08
N LEU A 100 -0.50 -1.85 3.23
CA LEU A 100 0.50 -0.87 3.64
C LEU A 100 -0.13 0.40 4.23
N ILE A 101 -1.27 0.83 3.66
CA ILE A 101 -2.03 1.98 4.13
C ILE A 101 -2.62 1.78 5.54
N GLU A 102 -2.76 0.55 6.01
CA GLU A 102 -3.27 0.21 7.34
C GLU A 102 -2.15 -0.11 8.34
N CYS A 103 -0.90 -0.13 7.88
CA CYS A 103 0.25 -0.35 8.75
C CYS A 103 0.49 0.84 9.70
N PRO A 104 1.22 0.64 10.80
CA PRO A 104 1.68 1.75 11.64
C PRO A 104 2.57 2.73 10.84
N GLU A 105 2.64 3.98 11.29
CA GLU A 105 3.29 5.07 10.56
C GLU A 105 4.78 4.82 10.27
N LYS A 106 5.51 4.18 11.19
CA LYS A 106 6.92 3.80 10.97
C LYS A 106 7.11 2.88 9.78
N PHE A 107 6.26 1.86 9.64
CA PHE A 107 6.32 0.94 8.50
C PHE A 107 6.04 1.68 7.19
N LYS A 108 5.08 2.62 7.18
CA LYS A 108 4.80 3.43 5.99
C LYS A 108 6.00 4.27 5.59
N LYS A 109 6.64 4.96 6.55
CA LYS A 109 7.84 5.79 6.29
C LYS A 109 8.97 4.96 5.70
N ASP A 110 9.28 3.82 6.31
CA ASP A 110 10.36 2.96 5.82
C ASP A 110 10.01 2.38 4.44
N THR A 111 8.75 1.98 4.22
CA THR A 111 8.32 1.44 2.93
C THR A 111 8.32 2.51 1.84
N ILE A 112 7.99 3.77 2.15
CA ILE A 112 7.97 4.87 1.18
C ILE A 112 9.37 5.15 0.62
N ILE A 113 10.42 4.92 1.40
CA ILE A 113 11.80 5.10 0.96
C ILE A 113 12.14 4.08 -0.13
N ILE A 114 11.63 2.86 -0.03
CA ILE A 114 11.95 1.73 -0.92
C ILE A 114 10.92 1.52 -2.04
N LEU A 115 9.77 2.19 -1.97
CA LEU A 115 8.69 2.06 -2.97
C LEU A 115 9.14 2.35 -4.41
N PRO A 116 9.99 3.37 -4.68
CA PRO A 116 10.49 3.61 -6.03
C PRO A 116 11.23 2.40 -6.61
N ASP A 117 12.13 1.80 -5.83
CA ASP A 117 12.91 0.62 -6.25
C ASP A 117 12.00 -0.59 -6.49
N PHE A 118 10.99 -0.78 -5.63
CA PHE A 118 9.97 -1.81 -5.85
C PHE A 118 9.19 -1.59 -7.15
N ILE A 119 8.79 -0.35 -7.44
CA ILE A 119 8.04 -0.02 -8.66
C ILE A 119 8.90 -0.24 -9.91
N GLU A 120 10.20 0.08 -9.85
CA GLU A 120 11.13 -0.22 -10.94
C GLU A 120 11.29 -1.72 -11.17
N ASN A 121 11.37 -2.51 -10.08
CA ASN A 121 11.39 -3.97 -10.16
C ASN A 121 10.11 -4.53 -10.80
N LEU A 122 8.95 -4.03 -10.36
CA LEU A 122 7.64 -4.36 -10.91
C LEU A 122 7.54 -4.02 -12.41
N ALA A 123 8.02 -2.84 -12.82
CA ALA A 123 8.01 -2.41 -14.21
C ALA A 123 8.92 -3.28 -15.09
N SER A 124 10.08 -3.67 -14.56
CA SER A 124 10.99 -4.62 -15.22
C SER A 124 10.30 -5.97 -15.43
N ARG A 125 9.64 -6.49 -14.37
CA ARG A 125 8.88 -7.73 -14.44
C ARG A 125 7.72 -7.67 -15.43
N ALA A 126 6.98 -6.57 -15.45
CA ALA A 126 5.90 -6.35 -16.42
C ALA A 126 6.44 -6.38 -17.86
N SER A 127 7.59 -5.76 -18.09
CA SER A 127 8.23 -5.70 -19.41
C SER A 127 8.70 -7.07 -19.90
N GLU A 128 9.17 -7.94 -18.99
CA GLU A 128 9.52 -9.33 -19.32
C GLU A 128 8.30 -10.13 -19.76
N ILE A 129 7.18 -10.01 -19.04
CA ILE A 129 5.93 -10.71 -19.35
C ILE A 129 5.37 -10.27 -20.71
N LEU A 130 5.52 -9.00 -21.07
CA LEU A 130 5.05 -8.47 -22.36
C LEU A 130 5.94 -8.85 -23.55
N LYS A 131 7.19 -9.25 -23.30
CA LYS A 131 8.14 -9.66 -24.35
C LYS A 131 8.17 -11.17 -24.58
N GLY A 132 7.66 -11.96 -23.62
CA GLY A 132 7.50 -13.41 -23.74
C GLY A 132 6.18 -13.79 -24.37
#